data_AF-A4N3B5-F1
#
_entry.id   AF-A4N3B5-F1
#
_cell.length_a   1.000
_cell.length_b   1.000
_cell.length_c   1.000
_cell.angle_alpha   90.00
_cell.angle_beta   90.00
_cell.angle_gamma   90.00
#
_symmetry.space_group_name_H-M   'P 1'
#
loop_
_entity.id
_entity.type
_entity.pdbx_description
1 polymer ?
#
loop_
_entity_poly.entity_id
_entity_poly.type
_entity_poly.pdbx_seq_one_letter_code
_entity_poly.pdbx_strand_id
1 'polypeptide(L)'
;MLALGFVAIFEHYGALVAASKWLSPVLKPLMGIPGNCSISLIASTQSTDAGSSTAKFLYDEGQITHRELLIFSAFQFSAGAFLTNFLASFAPLLLITDKAGAVAPVSIAMALGVIFIFKIFGANLMRLYVKKFVKENEV
;
A
#
# COMPACT_ATOMS: atom_id res chain seq x y z
N MET A 1 -9.18 -3.38 13.35
CA MET A 1 -8.86 -2.92 14.72
C MET A 1 -7.96 -3.91 15.45
N LEU A 2 -8.33 -5.19 15.60
CA LEU A 2 -7.47 -6.23 16.22
C LEU A 2 -6.08 -6.38 15.53
N ALA A 3 -6.07 -6.45 14.19
CA ALA A 3 -4.84 -6.59 13.42
C ALA A 3 -3.87 -5.40 13.56
N LEU A 4 -4.38 -4.17 13.74
CA LEU A 4 -3.53 -3.01 14.04
C LEU A 4 -2.90 -3.11 15.43
N GLY A 5 -3.61 -3.68 16.42
CA GLY A 5 -3.06 -3.96 17.74
C GLY A 5 -1.91 -4.97 17.70
N PHE A 6 -2.05 -6.04 16.90
CA PHE A 6 -0.95 -6.99 16.67
C PHE A 6 0.24 -6.35 15.94
N VAL A 7 -0.02 -5.49 14.95
CA VAL A 7 1.05 -4.74 14.26
C VAL A 7 1.83 -3.89 15.25
N ALA A 8 1.16 -3.16 16.16
CA ALA A 8 1.83 -2.34 17.17
C ALA A 8 2.70 -3.17 18.14
N ILE A 9 2.24 -4.36 18.52
CA ILE A 9 3.02 -5.30 19.35
C ILE A 9 4.25 -5.78 18.56
N PHE A 10 4.07 -6.23 17.31
CA PHE A 10 5.17 -6.71 16.47
C PHE A 10 6.17 -5.61 16.11
N GLU A 11 5.72 -4.37 16.02
CA GLU A 11 6.56 -3.19 15.88
C GLU A 11 7.45 -3.01 17.10
N HIS A 12 6.88 -3.10 18.31
CA HIS A 12 7.62 -3.00 19.56
C HIS A 12 8.73 -4.06 19.68
N TYR A 13 8.50 -5.27 19.15
CA TYR A 13 9.49 -6.34 19.13
C TYR A 13 10.44 -6.30 17.91
N GLY A 14 10.36 -5.28 17.05
CA GLY A 14 11.24 -5.13 15.89
C GLY A 14 10.99 -6.14 14.76
N ALA A 15 9.94 -6.96 14.83
CA ALA A 15 9.61 -7.94 13.80
C ALA A 15 9.30 -7.26 12.46
N LEU A 16 8.73 -6.06 12.51
CA LEU A 16 8.48 -5.26 11.32
C LEU A 16 9.75 -4.71 10.66
N VAL A 17 10.82 -4.46 11.43
CA VAL A 17 12.14 -4.07 10.89
C VAL A 17 12.78 -5.25 10.16
N ALA A 18 12.60 -6.47 10.68
CA ALA A 18 13.04 -7.69 10.00
C ALA A 18 12.23 -7.93 8.70
N ALA A 19 10.91 -7.79 8.76
CA ALA A 19 10.05 -7.87 7.58
C ALA A 19 10.41 -6.79 6.54
N SER A 20 10.72 -5.58 7.00
CA SER A 20 11.18 -4.46 6.18
C SER A 20 12.46 -4.78 5.41
N LYS A 21 13.47 -5.38 6.06
CA LYS A 21 14.69 -5.86 5.37
C LYS A 21 14.39 -6.92 4.32
N TRP A 22 13.40 -7.78 4.56
CA TRP A 22 13.00 -8.82 3.63
C TRP A 22 12.18 -8.29 2.44
N LEU A 23 11.36 -7.26 2.67
CA LEU A 23 10.53 -6.61 1.66
C LEU A 23 11.30 -5.56 0.85
N SER A 24 12.38 -5.02 1.39
CA SER A 24 13.32 -4.07 0.75
C SER A 24 13.79 -4.46 -0.66
N PRO A 25 14.30 -5.69 -0.91
CA PRO A 25 14.75 -6.09 -2.25
C PRO A 25 13.62 -6.11 -3.29
N VAL A 26 12.36 -6.13 -2.87
CA VAL A 26 11.19 -6.09 -3.76
C VAL A 26 10.67 -4.66 -3.92
N LEU A 27 10.50 -3.94 -2.82
CA LEU A 27 9.97 -2.55 -2.81
C LEU A 27 10.90 -1.54 -3.49
N LYS A 28 12.21 -1.68 -3.29
CA LYS A 28 13.20 -0.75 -3.84
C LYS A 28 13.24 -0.74 -5.37
N PRO A 29 13.26 -1.87 -6.09
CA PRO A 29 13.17 -1.87 -7.55
C PRO A 29 11.78 -1.49 -8.08
N LEU A 30 10.70 -1.97 -7.44
CA LEU A 30 9.32 -1.74 -7.92
C LEU A 30 8.84 -0.29 -7.75
N MET A 31 9.18 0.34 -6.62
CA MET A 31 8.60 1.63 -6.24
C MET A 31 9.65 2.71 -5.93
N GLY A 32 10.91 2.33 -5.70
CA GLY A 32 11.98 3.29 -5.41
C GLY A 32 11.95 3.86 -3.99
N ILE A 33 11.33 3.15 -3.04
CA ILE A 33 11.10 3.59 -1.66
C ILE A 33 11.95 2.74 -0.71
N PRO A 34 12.52 3.30 0.37
CA PRO A 34 13.27 2.55 1.36
C PRO A 34 12.40 1.51 2.06
N GLY A 35 13.04 0.42 2.48
CA GLY A 35 12.39 -0.65 3.24
C GLY A 35 11.66 -0.17 4.48
N ASN A 36 12.12 0.92 5.12
CA ASN A 36 11.54 1.42 6.37
C ASN A 36 10.04 1.80 6.22
N CYS A 37 9.57 2.09 5.00
CA CYS A 37 8.15 2.30 4.71
C CYS A 37 7.27 1.03 4.83
N SER A 38 7.85 -0.16 5.08
CA SER A 38 7.10 -1.43 5.11
C SER A 38 6.03 -1.47 6.20
N ILE A 39 6.24 -0.80 7.34
CA ILE A 39 5.24 -0.69 8.41
C ILE A 39 4.04 0.09 7.91
N SER A 40 4.31 1.26 7.36
CA SER A 40 3.29 2.12 6.80
C SER A 40 2.58 1.49 5.59
N LEU A 41 3.26 0.60 4.86
CA LEU A 41 2.69 -0.19 3.79
C LEU A 41 1.64 -1.16 4.32
N ILE A 42 1.98 -1.90 5.39
CA ILE A 42 1.07 -2.84 6.07
C ILE A 42 -0.09 -2.09 6.75
N ALA A 43 0.16 -0.92 7.32
CA ALA A 43 -0.90 -0.07 7.84
C ALA A 43 -1.85 0.39 6.72
N SER A 44 -1.30 0.80 5.56
CA SER A 44 -2.07 1.28 4.41
C SER A 44 -2.96 0.22 3.75
N THR A 45 -2.61 -1.07 3.85
CA THR A 45 -3.48 -2.15 3.35
C THR A 45 -4.73 -2.29 4.21
N GLN A 46 -4.66 -1.94 5.50
CA GLN A 46 -5.80 -1.97 6.42
C GLN A 46 -6.60 -0.67 6.40
N SER A 47 -5.92 0.47 6.44
CA SER A 47 -6.54 1.80 6.43
C SER A 47 -5.59 2.81 5.79
N THR A 48 -6.12 3.58 4.85
CA THR A 48 -5.38 4.69 4.21
C THR A 48 -4.93 5.71 5.25
N ASP A 49 -5.73 5.98 6.27
CA ASP A 49 -5.43 6.97 7.31
C ASP A 49 -4.30 6.49 8.25
N ALA A 50 -4.30 5.20 8.58
CA ALA A 50 -3.22 4.61 9.35
C ALA A 50 -1.91 4.56 8.56
N GLY A 51 -2.00 4.35 7.24
CA GLY A 51 -0.86 4.45 6.33
C GLY A 51 -0.30 5.87 6.24
N SER A 52 -1.14 6.88 6.04
CA SER A 52 -0.66 8.25 5.88
C SER A 52 -0.03 8.80 7.17
N SER A 53 -0.58 8.44 8.34
CA SER A 53 -0.03 8.86 9.64
C SER A 53 1.35 8.25 9.92
N THR A 54 1.54 6.96 9.65
CA THR A 54 2.87 6.32 9.79
C THR A 54 3.85 6.79 8.74
N ALA A 55 3.40 7.11 7.52
CA ALA A 55 4.27 7.69 6.49
C ALA A 55 4.78 9.08 6.90
N LYS A 56 3.90 9.90 7.48
CA LYS A 56 4.27 11.20 8.04
C LYS A 56 5.27 11.06 9.19
N PHE A 57 5.06 10.10 10.09
CA PHE A 57 5.99 9.84 11.19
C PHE A 57 7.40 9.51 10.69
N LEU A 58 7.50 8.64 9.68
CA LEU A 58 8.78 8.29 9.03
C LEU A 58 9.47 9.51 8.38
N TYR A 59 8.70 10.44 7.83
CA TYR A 59 9.23 11.68 7.25
C TYR A 59 9.73 12.62 8.34
N ASP A 60 8.95 12.81 9.41
CA ASP A 60 9.27 13.69 10.52
C ASP A 60 10.53 13.18 11.29
N GLU A 61 10.77 11.87 11.32
CA GLU A 61 12.01 11.25 11.85
C GLU A 61 13.21 11.30 10.88
N GLY A 62 13.05 11.83 9.66
CA GLY A 62 14.11 11.89 8.65
C GLY A 62 14.50 10.52 8.07
N GLN A 63 13.66 9.49 8.26
CA GLN A 63 13.90 8.15 7.73
C GLN A 63 13.57 8.04 6.23
N ILE A 64 12.75 8.95 5.72
CA ILE A 64 12.35 9.03 4.30
C ILE A 64 12.42 10.47 3.81
N THR A 65 12.74 10.64 2.53
CA THR A 65 12.78 11.95 1.87
C THR A 65 11.38 12.40 1.43
N HIS A 66 11.20 13.70 1.18
CA HIS A 66 9.94 14.25 0.67
C HIS A 66 9.52 13.58 -0.65
N ARG A 67 10.49 13.23 -1.51
CA ARG A 67 10.25 12.52 -2.77
C ARG A 67 9.72 11.11 -2.55
N GLU A 68 10.29 10.38 -1.60
CA GLU A 68 9.86 9.03 -1.23
C GLU A 68 8.47 9.07 -0.58
N LEU A 69 8.21 10.06 0.26
CA LEU A 69 6.89 10.31 0.85
C LEU A 69 5.83 10.52 -0.25
N LEU A 70 6.10 11.37 -1.24
CA LEU A 70 5.17 11.64 -2.35
C LEU A 70 4.85 10.38 -3.19
N ILE A 71 5.89 9.61 -3.55
CA ILE A 71 5.73 8.35 -4.28
C ILE A 71 4.91 7.36 -3.44
N PHE A 72 5.17 7.32 -2.14
CA PHE A 72 4.48 6.43 -1.23
C PHE A 72 3.01 6.84 -1.00
N SER A 73 2.72 8.13 -0.87
CA SER A 73 1.35 8.65 -0.79
C SER A 73 0.55 8.31 -2.05
N ALA A 74 1.14 8.41 -3.24
CA ALA A 74 0.47 8.00 -4.48
C ALA A 74 0.16 6.49 -4.49
N PHE A 75 1.08 5.66 -4.01
CA PHE A 75 0.83 4.23 -3.86
C PHE A 75 -0.28 3.92 -2.84
N GLN A 76 -0.30 4.64 -1.72
CA GLN A 76 -1.33 4.53 -0.69
C GLN A 76 -2.70 4.97 -1.22
N PHE A 77 -2.80 6.08 -1.96
CA PHE A 77 -4.09 6.54 -2.49
C PHE A 77 -4.59 5.71 -3.68
N SER A 78 -3.71 5.05 -4.45
CA SER A 78 -4.12 4.27 -5.61
C SER A 78 -4.90 2.99 -5.26
N ALA A 79 -4.77 2.46 -4.03
CA ALA A 79 -5.56 1.32 -3.55
C ALA A 79 -5.45 1.07 -2.02
N GLY A 80 -5.25 2.11 -1.21
CA GLY A 80 -5.23 2.01 0.25
C GLY A 80 -6.64 1.70 0.76
N ALA A 81 -6.76 0.76 1.70
CA ALA A 81 -8.04 0.19 2.16
C ALA A 81 -8.95 -0.46 1.09
N PHE A 82 -8.64 -0.35 -0.21
CA PHE A 82 -9.47 -0.91 -1.28
C PHE A 82 -9.40 -2.44 -1.32
N LEU A 83 -8.24 -3.03 -0.97
CA LEU A 83 -8.06 -4.48 -0.93
C LEU A 83 -8.95 -5.13 0.15
N THR A 84 -8.95 -4.55 1.36
CA THR A 84 -9.77 -5.02 2.48
C THR A 84 -11.25 -4.76 2.23
N ASN A 85 -11.61 -3.61 1.65
CA ASN A 85 -12.99 -3.32 1.28
C ASN A 85 -13.49 -4.24 0.14
N PHE A 86 -12.63 -4.54 -0.84
CA PHE A 86 -12.96 -5.50 -1.91
C PHE A 86 -13.21 -6.90 -1.35
N LEU A 87 -12.33 -7.39 -0.48
CA LEU A 87 -12.49 -8.72 0.14
C LEU A 87 -13.68 -8.78 1.10
N ALA A 88 -13.98 -7.70 1.82
CA ALA A 88 -15.09 -7.67 2.78
C ALA A 88 -16.45 -7.51 2.09
N SER A 89 -16.55 -6.62 1.10
CA SER A 89 -17.82 -6.18 0.53
C SER A 89 -18.08 -6.75 -0.88
N PHE A 90 -17.07 -6.80 -1.75
CA PHE A 90 -17.24 -7.17 -3.16
C PHE A 90 -17.02 -8.66 -3.45
N ALA A 91 -16.12 -9.33 -2.73
CA ALA A 91 -15.89 -10.76 -2.92
C ALA A 91 -17.14 -11.62 -2.69
N PRO A 92 -18.00 -11.34 -1.68
CA PRO A 92 -19.27 -12.04 -1.53
C PRO A 92 -20.25 -11.77 -2.68
N LEU A 93 -20.25 -10.55 -3.24
CA LEU A 93 -21.13 -10.20 -4.37
C LEU A 93 -20.82 -11.01 -5.63
N LEU A 94 -19.54 -11.34 -5.86
CA LEU A 94 -19.12 -12.17 -7.00
C LEU A 94 -19.60 -13.62 -6.90
N LEU A 95 -20.02 -14.07 -5.71
CA LEU A 95 -20.56 -15.41 -5.46
C LEU A 95 -22.09 -15.45 -5.55
N ILE A 96 -22.76 -14.29 -5.69
CA ILE A 96 -24.21 -14.22 -5.79
C ILE A 96 -24.64 -14.66 -7.19
N THR A 97 -25.62 -15.55 -7.21
CA THR A 97 -26.21 -16.11 -8.41
C THR A 97 -27.37 -15.24 -8.91
N ASP A 98 -27.42 -14.94 -10.21
CA ASP A 98 -28.56 -14.26 -10.82
C ASP A 98 -29.79 -15.18 -10.90
N LYS A 99 -30.96 -14.65 -11.25
CA LYS A 99 -32.23 -15.39 -11.44
C LYS A 99 -32.11 -16.56 -12.43
N ALA A 100 -31.11 -16.54 -13.30
CA ALA A 100 -30.79 -17.59 -14.26
C ALA A 100 -29.80 -18.66 -13.74
N GLY A 101 -29.35 -18.59 -12.49
CA GLY A 101 -28.39 -19.55 -11.92
C GLY A 101 -26.93 -19.30 -12.34
N ALA A 102 -26.64 -18.21 -13.05
CA ALA A 102 -25.30 -17.83 -13.44
C ALA A 102 -24.60 -16.99 -12.35
N VAL A 103 -23.32 -17.28 -12.13
CA VAL A 103 -22.43 -16.54 -11.24
C VAL A 103 -21.61 -15.54 -12.07
N ALA A 104 -21.13 -14.46 -11.47
CA ALA A 104 -20.28 -13.48 -12.17
C ALA A 104 -19.06 -14.18 -12.81
N PRO A 105 -18.74 -13.91 -14.10
CA PRO A 105 -17.64 -14.58 -14.81
C PRO A 105 -16.25 -14.07 -14.41
N VAL A 106 -16.16 -13.28 -13.34
CA VAL A 106 -14.92 -12.63 -12.87
C VAL A 106 -14.50 -13.25 -11.56
N SER A 107 -13.28 -13.79 -11.52
CA SER A 107 -12.71 -14.35 -10.30
C SER A 107 -12.22 -13.24 -9.36
N ILE A 108 -12.27 -13.52 -8.05
CA ILE A 108 -11.66 -12.68 -7.01
C ILE A 108 -10.18 -12.42 -7.33
N ALA A 109 -9.47 -13.43 -7.82
CA ALA A 109 -8.06 -13.33 -8.21
C ALA A 109 -7.84 -12.33 -9.37
N MET A 110 -8.72 -12.30 -10.36
CA MET A 110 -8.63 -11.37 -11.48
C MET A 110 -8.80 -9.93 -11.02
N ALA A 111 -9.79 -9.65 -10.17
CA ALA A 111 -10.03 -8.33 -9.62
C ALA A 111 -8.86 -7.85 -8.72
N LEU A 112 -8.32 -8.73 -7.87
CA LEU A 112 -7.12 -8.43 -7.09
C LEU A 112 -5.91 -8.15 -7.98
N GLY A 113 -5.73 -8.92 -9.06
CA GLY A 113 -4.66 -8.70 -10.04
C GLY A 113 -4.73 -7.31 -10.66
N VAL A 114 -5.92 -6.87 -11.09
CA VAL A 114 -6.13 -5.51 -11.61
C VAL A 114 -5.76 -4.46 -10.56
N ILE A 115 -6.21 -4.62 -9.31
CA ILE A 115 -5.88 -3.70 -8.20
C ILE A 115 -4.36 -3.58 -8.03
N PHE A 116 -3.63 -4.71 -7.98
CA PHE A 116 -2.18 -4.71 -7.82
C PHE A 116 -1.45 -4.05 -9.00
N ILE A 117 -1.89 -4.30 -10.24
CA ILE A 117 -1.33 -3.68 -11.45
C ILE A 117 -1.48 -2.16 -11.39
N PHE A 118 -2.68 -1.66 -11.11
CA PHE A 118 -2.92 -0.21 -11.00
C PHE A 118 -2.12 0.41 -9.86
N LYS A 119 -1.90 -0.32 -8.76
CA LYS A 119 -1.08 0.14 -7.63
C LYS A 119 0.37 0.37 -8.02
N ILE A 120 0.97 -0.58 -8.76
CA ILE A 120 2.34 -0.46 -9.28
C ILE A 120 2.41 0.63 -10.35
N PHE A 121 1.39 0.74 -11.20
CA PHE A 121 1.31 1.77 -12.23
C PHE A 121 1.26 3.18 -11.63
N GLY A 122 0.39 3.41 -10.64
CA GLY A 122 0.25 4.71 -9.97
C GLY A 122 1.53 5.14 -9.26
N ALA A 123 2.21 4.22 -8.57
CA ALA A 123 3.49 4.50 -7.94
C ALA A 123 4.58 4.86 -8.95
N ASN A 124 4.66 4.13 -10.07
CA ASN A 124 5.64 4.41 -11.12
C ASN A 124 5.33 5.71 -11.88
N LEU A 125 4.06 6.06 -12.07
CA LEU A 125 3.66 7.35 -12.63
C LEU A 125 4.12 8.50 -11.71
N MET A 126 3.91 8.36 -10.40
CA MET A 126 4.38 9.34 -9.42
C MET A 126 5.91 9.41 -9.38
N ARG A 127 6.60 8.28 -9.51
CA ARG A 127 8.07 8.23 -9.61
C ARG A 127 8.59 9.03 -10.80
N LEU A 128 7.92 8.94 -11.96
CA LEU A 128 8.24 9.75 -13.14
C LEU A 128 7.94 11.24 -12.92
N TYR A 129 6.80 11.54 -12.31
CA TYR A 129 6.41 12.92 -11.99
C TYR A 129 7.41 13.60 -11.05
N VAL A 130 7.72 12.96 -9.93
CA VAL A 130 8.69 13.45 -8.94
C VAL A 130 10.08 13.58 -9.55
N LYS A 131 10.49 12.68 -10.45
CA LYS A 131 11.77 12.81 -11.18
C LYS A 131 11.83 14.04 -12.08
N LYS A 132 10.71 14.42 -12.68
CA LYS A 132 10.66 15.48 -13.69
C LYS A 132 10.34 16.87 -13.12
N PHE A 133 9.56 16.94 -12.05
CA PHE A 133 8.98 18.20 -11.56
C PHE A 133 9.41 18.59 -10.14
N VAL A 134 9.83 17.64 -9.29
CA VAL A 134 10.23 17.95 -7.91
C VAL A 134 11.75 18.13 -7.85
N LYS A 135 12.19 19.38 -7.64
CA LYS A 135 13.59 19.72 -7.40
C LYS A 135 13.96 19.33 -5.97
N GLU A 136 15.20 18.89 -5.75
CA GLU A 136 15.73 18.38 -4.45
C GLU A 136 15.62 19.35 -3.27
N ASN A 137 15.25 20.62 -3.49
CA ASN A 137 15.33 21.69 -2.51
C ASN A 137 13.99 22.25 -2.03
N GLU A 138 12.85 21.63 -2.34
CA GLU A 138 11.58 22.02 -1.72
C GLU A 138 11.37 21.22 -0.44
N VAL A 139 11.74 21.87 0.67
CA VAL A 139 11.48 21.49 2.06
C VAL A 139 10.06 21.87 2.44
#